data_AF-A0A845W880-F1
#
_entry.id   AF-A0A845W880-F1
#
_cell.length_a   1.000
_cell.length_b   1.000
_cell.length_c   1.000
_cell.angle_alpha   90.00
_cell.angle_beta   90.00
_cell.angle_gamma   90.00
#
_symmetry.space_group_name_H-M   'P 1'
#
loop_
_entity.id
_entity.type
_entity.pdbx_description
1 polymer ?
#
loop_
_entity_poly.entity_id
_entity_poly.type
_entity_poly.pdbx_seq_one_letter_code
_entity_poly.pdbx_strand_id
1 'polypeptide(L)'
;NTNAPGQLWRFTLNLTDKTVGSKLLEERCCEFPIINPNCVGHPYRYLFIGATDRPTGNAPLQGILKIDMETKTQQFWSAAPKGFVNEPMFVPRPNAEREDDGWVLTLVYDASHHRSDLVILDGCDLTSGPIARLHLKHHIPYGLHGSWSGELLGVGLNQVEG
;
A
#
# COMPACT_ATOMS: atom_id res chain seq x y z
N ASN A 1 26.65 -9.76 -7.89
CA ASN A 1 26.23 -8.34 -7.88
C ASN A 1 24.78 -8.30 -7.38
N THR A 2 24.57 -8.03 -6.08
CA THR A 2 23.38 -8.41 -5.30
C THR A 2 22.23 -7.39 -5.34
N ASN A 3 22.17 -6.53 -6.36
CA ASN A 3 21.24 -5.41 -6.39
C ASN A 3 19.97 -5.72 -7.22
N ALA A 4 19.40 -6.91 -7.03
CA ALA A 4 18.17 -7.32 -7.70
C ALA A 4 16.94 -6.66 -7.04
N PRO A 5 15.95 -6.18 -7.81
CA PRO A 5 14.73 -5.60 -7.26
C PRO A 5 13.82 -6.65 -6.62
N GLY A 6 13.04 -6.24 -5.61
CA GLY A 6 11.90 -7.03 -5.14
C GLY A 6 10.81 -7.08 -6.21
N GLN A 7 10.22 -8.26 -6.45
CA GLN A 7 9.22 -8.47 -7.50
C GLN A 7 8.03 -9.26 -6.97
N LEU A 8 6.84 -9.00 -7.50
CA LEU A 8 5.64 -9.73 -7.12
C LEU A 8 5.49 -11.00 -7.95
N TRP A 9 5.57 -12.17 -7.30
CA TRP A 9 5.36 -13.47 -7.92
C TRP A 9 4.12 -14.15 -7.34
N ARG A 10 3.35 -14.82 -8.21
CA ARG A 10 2.25 -15.72 -7.81
C ARG A 10 2.67 -17.17 -7.98
N PHE A 11 2.53 -17.93 -6.91
CA PHE A 11 2.72 -19.37 -6.92
C PHE A 11 1.35 -20.06 -6.90
N THR A 12 1.16 -21.04 -7.78
CA THR A 12 -0.03 -21.90 -7.83
C THR A 12 0.40 -23.30 -7.45
N LEU A 13 -0.11 -23.80 -6.32
CA LEU A 13 0.22 -25.12 -5.80
C LEU A 13 -0.91 -26.09 -6.15
N ASN A 14 -0.61 -27.17 -6.86
CA ASN A 14 -1.51 -28.29 -7.04
C ASN A 14 -1.11 -29.39 -6.07
N LEU A 15 -1.93 -29.61 -5.05
CA LEU A 15 -1.64 -30.55 -3.97
C LEU A 15 -1.87 -32.02 -4.38
N THR A 16 -2.75 -32.28 -5.36
CA THR A 16 -3.02 -33.62 -5.89
C THR A 16 -1.83 -34.11 -6.70
N ASP A 17 -1.37 -33.29 -7.65
CA ASP A 17 -0.27 -33.64 -8.55
C ASP A 17 1.10 -33.33 -7.94
N LYS A 18 1.14 -32.68 -6.77
CA LYS A 18 2.35 -32.24 -6.06
C LYS A 18 3.24 -31.36 -6.94
N THR A 19 2.62 -30.46 -7.71
CA THR A 19 3.32 -29.52 -8.60
C THR A 19 3.15 -28.08 -8.14
N VAL A 20 4.12 -27.24 -8.51
CA VAL A 20 4.08 -25.80 -8.30
C VAL A 20 4.35 -25.08 -9.62
N GLY A 21 3.47 -24.14 -9.96
CA GLY A 21 3.69 -23.16 -11.02
C GLY A 21 4.01 -21.80 -10.41
N SER A 22 4.84 -21.01 -11.09
CA SER A 22 5.14 -19.63 -10.69
C SER A 22 4.92 -18.67 -11.85
N LYS A 23 4.41 -17.48 -11.55
CA LYS A 23 4.19 -16.42 -12.54
C LYS A 23 4.60 -15.07 -11.97
N LEU A 24 5.45 -14.35 -12.69
CA LEU A 24 5.77 -12.96 -12.41
C LEU A 24 4.55 -12.08 -12.69
N LEU A 25 4.18 -11.24 -11.73
CA LEU A 25 3.03 -10.33 -11.80
C LEU A 25 3.48 -8.86 -11.93
N GLU A 26 4.56 -8.48 -11.26
CA GLU A 26 5.12 -7.13 -11.32
C GLU A 26 6.66 -7.19 -11.38
N GLU A 27 7.22 -6.56 -12.41
CA GLU A 27 8.66 -6.50 -12.66
C GLU A 27 9.34 -5.33 -11.92
N ARG A 28 8.60 -4.24 -11.70
CA ARG A 28 9.04 -3.07 -10.95
C ARG A 28 9.42 -3.45 -9.53
N CYS A 29 10.47 -2.80 -9.01
CA CYS A 29 10.85 -2.95 -7.63
C CYS A 29 9.70 -2.57 -6.69
N CYS A 30 9.21 -3.55 -5.94
CA CYS A 30 8.07 -3.39 -5.05
C CYS A 30 8.20 -4.25 -3.78
N GLU A 31 7.56 -3.79 -2.70
CA GLU A 31 7.54 -4.42 -1.37
C GLU A 31 6.31 -3.92 -0.59
N PHE A 32 6.01 -4.56 0.54
CA PHE A 32 4.93 -4.26 1.45
C PHE A 32 3.55 -4.37 0.78
N PRO A 33 3.18 -5.55 0.24
CA PRO A 33 1.87 -5.76 -0.36
C PRO A 33 0.77 -5.74 0.71
N ILE A 34 -0.30 -5.02 0.44
CA ILE A 34 -1.52 -5.03 1.22
C ILE A 34 -2.74 -5.26 0.30
N ILE A 35 -3.76 -5.89 0.84
CA ILE A 35 -5.06 -6.10 0.20
C ILE A 35 -6.16 -5.59 1.12
N ASN A 36 -7.40 -5.59 0.65
CA ASN A 36 -8.55 -5.36 1.54
C ASN A 36 -8.54 -6.43 2.67
N PRO A 37 -8.59 -6.03 3.96
CA PRO A 37 -8.57 -6.98 5.07
C PRO A 37 -9.71 -8.00 5.03
N ASN A 38 -10.86 -7.66 4.43
CA ASN A 38 -12.00 -8.56 4.25
C ASN A 38 -11.73 -9.69 3.24
N CYS A 39 -10.64 -9.61 2.46
CA CYS A 39 -10.26 -10.60 1.44
C CYS A 39 -9.06 -11.46 1.87
N VAL A 40 -8.52 -11.29 3.08
CA VAL A 40 -7.38 -12.07 3.57
C VAL A 40 -7.73 -13.57 3.62
N GLY A 41 -6.93 -14.38 2.93
CA GLY A 41 -7.14 -15.83 2.82
C GLY A 41 -8.19 -16.25 1.76
N HIS A 42 -8.78 -15.30 1.05
CA HIS A 42 -9.80 -15.52 0.02
C HIS A 42 -9.32 -15.04 -1.36
N PRO A 43 -10.01 -15.42 -2.46
CA PRO A 43 -9.81 -14.76 -3.74
C PRO A 43 -9.99 -13.24 -3.60
N TYR A 44 -9.08 -12.48 -4.20
CA TYR A 44 -9.04 -11.02 -4.15
C TYR A 44 -8.73 -10.48 -5.55
N ARG A 45 -9.16 -9.24 -5.81
CA ARG A 45 -8.96 -8.55 -7.07
C ARG A 45 -7.94 -7.43 -6.98
N TYR A 46 -7.84 -6.69 -5.88
CA TYR A 46 -6.99 -5.51 -5.80
C TYR A 46 -5.85 -5.69 -4.80
N LEU A 47 -4.65 -5.31 -5.23
CA LEU A 47 -3.45 -5.28 -4.41
C LEU A 47 -2.81 -3.89 -4.47
N PHE A 48 -2.42 -3.37 -3.32
CA PHE A 48 -1.69 -2.13 -3.18
C PHE A 48 -0.30 -2.45 -2.65
N ILE A 49 0.74 -1.84 -3.21
CA ILE A 49 2.12 -2.18 -2.87
C ILE A 49 3.01 -0.95 -2.99
N GLY A 50 3.96 -0.80 -2.06
CA GLY A 50 5.00 0.21 -2.18
C GLY A 50 5.92 -0.13 -3.35
N ALA A 51 6.24 0.86 -4.18
CA ALA A 51 7.06 0.64 -5.37
C ALA A 51 8.03 1.79 -5.64
N THR A 52 9.05 1.51 -6.44
CA THR A 52 9.95 2.53 -6.97
C THR A 52 9.22 3.44 -7.96
N ASP A 53 9.65 4.71 -8.01
CA ASP A 53 9.18 5.64 -9.04
C ASP A 53 9.57 5.18 -10.45
N ARG A 54 10.81 4.71 -10.59
CA ARG A 54 11.29 4.13 -11.85
C ARG A 54 10.65 2.76 -12.07
N PRO A 55 10.25 2.45 -13.32
CA PRO A 55 9.63 1.16 -13.65
C PRO A 55 10.63 -0.01 -13.61
N THR A 56 11.94 0.25 -13.71
CA THR A 56 12.97 -0.79 -13.71
C THR A 56 14.13 -0.43 -12.78
N GLY A 57 14.89 -1.45 -12.38
CA GLY A 57 16.00 -1.34 -11.44
C GLY A 57 15.56 -1.36 -9.98
N ASN A 58 16.52 -1.33 -9.07
CA ASN A 58 16.30 -1.31 -7.64
C ASN A 58 16.57 0.09 -7.07
N ALA A 59 15.68 0.60 -6.23
CA ALA A 59 15.76 1.93 -5.61
C ALA A 59 14.87 1.99 -4.36
N PRO A 60 14.99 3.03 -3.52
CA PRO A 60 14.03 3.26 -2.44
C PRO A 60 12.59 3.40 -2.97
N LEU A 61 11.62 2.98 -2.16
CA LEU A 61 10.20 3.10 -2.50
C LEU A 61 9.77 4.56 -2.47
N GLN A 62 9.14 5.03 -3.54
CA GLN A 62 8.74 6.43 -3.71
C GLN A 62 7.30 6.58 -4.21
N GLY A 63 6.55 5.49 -4.36
CA GLY A 63 5.16 5.56 -4.77
C GLY A 63 4.36 4.34 -4.35
N ILE A 64 3.05 4.44 -4.49
CA ILE A 64 2.10 3.36 -4.25
C ILE A 64 1.56 2.88 -5.59
N LEU A 65 1.69 1.58 -5.84
CA LEU A 65 1.16 0.90 -7.01
C LEU A 65 -0.10 0.13 -6.60
N LYS A 66 -1.20 0.35 -7.33
CA LYS A 66 -2.41 -0.49 -7.28
C LYS A 66 -2.42 -1.38 -8.52
N ILE A 67 -2.69 -2.66 -8.32
CA ILE A 67 -2.82 -3.66 -9.38
C ILE A 67 -4.21 -4.28 -9.30
N ASP A 68 -4.94 -4.25 -10.41
CA ASP A 68 -6.14 -5.07 -10.62
C ASP A 68 -5.69 -6.45 -11.13
N MET A 69 -5.86 -7.49 -10.33
CA MET A 69 -5.38 -8.84 -10.60
C MET A 69 -6.17 -9.58 -11.69
N GLU A 70 -7.38 -9.11 -12.01
CA GLU A 70 -8.22 -9.68 -13.07
C GLU A 70 -7.85 -9.08 -14.42
N THR A 71 -7.85 -7.75 -14.51
CA THR A 71 -7.62 -7.02 -15.77
C THR A 71 -6.14 -6.75 -16.04
N LYS A 72 -5.29 -6.85 -15.01
CA LYS A 72 -3.87 -6.49 -14.98
C LYS A 72 -3.61 -5.00 -15.18
N THR A 73 -4.63 -4.15 -15.07
CA THR A 73 -4.43 -2.70 -15.13
C THR A 73 -3.79 -2.20 -13.85
N GLN A 74 -3.00 -1.13 -13.98
CA GLN A 74 -2.27 -0.54 -12.87
C GLN A 74 -2.58 0.94 -12.73
N GLN A 75 -2.59 1.40 -11.48
CA GLN A 75 -2.58 2.83 -11.14
C GLN A 75 -1.37 3.09 -10.24
N PHE A 76 -0.69 4.21 -10.47
CA PHE A 76 0.52 4.55 -9.72
C PHE A 76 0.44 5.99 -9.23
N TRP A 77 0.66 6.17 -7.93
CA TRP A 77 0.86 7.47 -7.32
C TRP A 77 2.31 7.61 -6.87
N SER A 78 2.97 8.71 -7.24
CA SER A 78 4.37 8.97 -6.90
C SER A 78 4.51 10.15 -5.95
N ALA A 79 5.38 9.99 -4.95
CA ALA A 79 5.88 11.04 -4.07
C ALA A 79 7.30 11.49 -4.46
N ALA A 80 7.88 10.95 -5.52
CA ALA A 80 9.18 11.36 -6.04
C ALA A 80 9.20 12.86 -6.43
N PRO A 81 10.38 13.51 -6.49
CA PRO A 81 11.72 12.94 -6.27
C PRO A 81 12.20 12.99 -4.82
N LYS A 82 11.47 13.66 -3.92
CA LYS A 82 11.90 13.91 -2.54
C LYS A 82 11.06 13.18 -1.49
N GLY A 83 9.93 12.64 -1.87
CA GLY A 83 9.11 11.77 -1.04
C GLY A 83 9.54 10.31 -1.14
N PHE A 84 9.45 9.62 0.00
CA PHE A 84 9.73 8.20 0.13
C PHE A 84 8.62 7.56 0.98
N VAL A 85 8.01 6.49 0.47
CA VAL A 85 6.83 5.88 1.07
C VAL A 85 7.21 4.73 2.01
N ASN A 86 6.44 4.54 3.07
CA ASN A 86 6.45 3.33 3.89
C ASN A 86 5.35 2.35 3.44
N GLU A 87 5.18 1.24 4.17
CA GLU A 87 4.10 0.28 3.97
C GLU A 87 2.73 0.99 3.82
N PRO A 88 1.97 0.72 2.75
CA PRO A 88 0.60 1.16 2.64
C PRO A 88 -0.32 0.32 3.53
N MET A 89 -1.38 0.95 4.06
CA MET A 89 -2.49 0.27 4.73
C MET A 89 -3.78 0.56 3.98
N PHE A 90 -4.63 -0.45 3.80
CA PHE A 90 -5.96 -0.27 3.25
C PHE A 90 -7.02 -0.24 4.36
N VAL A 91 -7.87 0.78 4.34
CA VAL A 91 -9.00 0.93 5.26
C VAL A 91 -10.29 0.94 4.44
N PRO A 92 -11.15 -0.09 4.54
CA PRO A 92 -12.39 -0.13 3.78
C PRO A 92 -13.34 0.99 4.25
N ARG A 93 -14.07 1.57 3.30
CA ARG A 93 -15.16 2.47 3.64
C ARG A 93 -16.27 1.67 4.36
N PRO A 94 -16.95 2.24 5.38
CA PRO A 94 -18.12 1.60 5.95
C PRO A 94 -19.15 1.30 4.86
N ASN A 95 -19.66 0.06 4.84
CA ASN A 95 -20.61 -0.45 3.84
C ASN A 95 -20.09 -0.45 2.39
N ALA A 96 -18.77 -0.50 2.17
CA ALA A 96 -18.19 -0.66 0.85
C ALA A 96 -18.71 -1.93 0.16
N GLU A 97 -19.26 -1.78 -1.05
CA GLU A 97 -19.67 -2.91 -1.90
C GLU A 97 -18.53 -3.37 -2.83
N ARG A 98 -17.62 -2.46 -3.18
CA ARG A 98 -16.44 -2.75 -3.99
C ARG A 98 -15.24 -3.06 -3.11
N GLU A 99 -14.42 -4.02 -3.54
CA GLU A 99 -13.21 -4.43 -2.82
C GLU A 99 -12.19 -3.27 -2.64
N ASP A 100 -12.11 -2.34 -3.58
CA ASP A 100 -11.22 -1.17 -3.53
C ASP A 100 -11.86 0.12 -3.00
N ASP A 101 -13.13 0.08 -2.58
CA ASP A 101 -13.80 1.25 -1.99
C ASP A 101 -13.36 1.48 -0.55
N GLY A 102 -12.43 2.41 -0.39
CA GLY A 102 -11.80 2.73 0.87
C GLY A 102 -10.65 3.71 0.68
N TRP A 103 -9.73 3.70 1.63
CA TRP A 103 -8.60 4.59 1.66
C TRP A 103 -7.30 3.80 1.73
N VAL A 104 -6.29 4.29 1.01
CA VAL A 104 -4.91 3.82 1.18
C VAL A 104 -4.15 4.86 1.97
N LEU A 105 -3.67 4.49 3.15
CA LEU A 105 -2.85 5.33 4.01
C LEU A 105 -1.38 4.93 3.88
N THR A 106 -0.49 5.91 3.81
CA THR A 106 0.95 5.66 3.85
C THR A 106 1.68 6.83 4.50
N LEU A 107 2.72 6.54 5.29
CA LEU A 107 3.64 7.56 5.78
C LEU A 107 4.66 7.89 4.69
N VAL A 108 4.78 9.17 4.37
CA VAL A 108 5.72 9.68 3.39
C VAL A 108 6.74 10.55 4.08
N TYR A 109 8.01 10.15 3.99
CA TYR A 109 9.12 11.02 4.38
C TYR A 109 9.44 11.99 3.23
N ASP A 110 9.33 13.29 3.50
CA ASP A 110 9.75 14.36 2.60
C ASP A 110 11.16 14.84 2.97
N ALA A 111 12.12 14.47 2.12
CA ALA A 111 13.52 14.85 2.26
C ALA A 111 13.77 16.35 2.05
N SER A 112 12.84 17.10 1.45
CA SER A 112 12.97 18.55 1.23
C SER A 112 12.90 19.32 2.54
N HIS A 113 12.06 18.86 3.46
CA HIS A 113 11.79 19.52 4.74
C HIS A 113 12.25 18.70 5.95
N HIS A 114 12.72 17.46 5.72
CA HIS A 114 13.06 16.51 6.77
C HIS A 114 11.88 16.30 7.75
N ARG A 115 10.71 16.00 7.15
CA ARG A 115 9.42 15.79 7.83
C ARG A 115 8.70 14.58 7.24
N SER A 116 7.72 14.08 7.98
CA SER A 116 6.85 13.01 7.48
C SER A 116 5.42 13.48 7.43
N ASP A 117 4.69 13.01 6.43
CA ASP A 117 3.24 13.21 6.28
C ASP A 117 2.54 11.86 6.36
N LEU A 118 1.37 11.80 6.99
CA LEU A 118 0.42 10.73 6.70
C LEU A 118 -0.39 11.13 5.47
N VAL A 119 -0.24 10.39 4.39
CA VAL A 119 -0.93 10.62 3.12
C VAL A 119 -2.13 9.68 3.04
N ILE A 120 -3.28 10.22 2.64
CA ILE A 120 -4.52 9.46 2.42
C ILE A 120 -4.88 9.56 0.94
N LEU A 121 -4.93 8.41 0.27
CA LEU A 121 -5.30 8.24 -1.13
C LEU A 121 -6.69 7.58 -1.22
N ASP A 122 -7.40 7.85 -2.32
CA ASP A 122 -8.64 7.13 -2.65
C ASP A 122 -8.28 5.73 -3.20
N GLY A 123 -8.79 4.67 -2.57
CA GLY A 123 -8.56 3.30 -3.01
C GLY A 123 -9.09 3.02 -4.42
N CYS A 124 -10.12 3.73 -4.89
CA CYS A 124 -10.68 3.58 -6.23
C CYS A 124 -9.79 4.18 -7.32
N ASP A 125 -9.15 5.31 -7.04
CA ASP A 125 -8.32 6.05 -7.99
C ASP A 125 -7.10 6.69 -7.31
N LEU A 126 -5.96 6.03 -7.41
CA LEU A 126 -4.69 6.58 -6.93
C LEU A 126 -4.19 7.77 -7.78
N THR A 127 -4.64 7.88 -9.03
CA THR A 127 -4.09 8.87 -10.00
C THR A 127 -4.59 10.28 -9.73
N SER A 128 -5.74 10.41 -9.07
CA SER A 128 -6.26 11.68 -8.54
C SER A 128 -5.37 12.28 -7.45
N GLY A 129 -4.41 11.52 -6.92
CA GLY A 129 -3.53 11.96 -5.85
C GLY A 129 -4.20 11.94 -4.48
N PRO A 130 -3.57 12.54 -3.46
CA PRO A 130 -4.05 12.45 -2.11
C PRO A 130 -5.28 13.31 -1.87
N ILE A 131 -6.30 12.69 -1.29
CA ILE A 131 -7.49 13.38 -0.80
C ILE A 131 -7.21 14.16 0.49
N ALA A 132 -6.18 13.76 1.24
CA ALA A 132 -5.72 14.47 2.43
C ALA A 132 -4.24 14.19 2.73
N ARG A 133 -3.60 15.13 3.42
CA ARG A 133 -2.25 14.99 3.98
C ARG A 133 -2.25 15.55 5.41
N LEU A 134 -1.75 14.78 6.35
CA LEU A 134 -1.54 15.22 7.73
C LEU A 134 -0.05 15.45 7.94
N HIS A 135 0.32 16.73 8.05
CA HIS A 135 1.71 17.15 8.19
C HIS A 135 2.21 16.98 9.62
N LEU A 136 3.26 16.18 9.81
CA LEU A 136 3.90 16.05 11.12
C LEU A 136 4.97 17.12 11.34
N LYS A 137 5.18 17.48 12.60
CA LYS A 137 6.18 18.49 13.00
C LYS A 137 7.62 17.95 13.06
N HIS A 138 7.80 16.66 12.79
CA HIS A 138 9.09 15.96 12.75
C HIS A 138 9.05 14.86 11.68
N HIS A 139 10.19 14.25 11.37
CA HIS A 139 10.21 13.03 10.57
C HIS A 139 9.92 11.81 11.46
N ILE A 140 9.42 10.76 10.83
CA ILE A 140 9.39 9.41 11.38
C ILE A 140 10.45 8.61 10.61
N PRO A 141 11.43 7.99 11.28
CA PRO A 141 12.38 7.09 10.60
C PRO A 141 11.65 5.98 9.85
N TYR A 142 12.25 5.44 8.77
CA TYR A 142 11.64 4.35 8.01
C TYR A 142 11.28 3.19 8.95
N GLY A 143 10.00 2.88 8.99
CA GLY A 143 9.44 1.83 9.81
C GLY A 143 9.39 0.51 9.06
N LEU A 144 8.76 -0.47 9.71
CA LEU A 144 8.36 -1.72 9.07
C LEU A 144 6.84 -1.73 9.01
N HIS A 145 6.22 -2.64 9.75
CA HIS A 145 4.81 -2.93 9.62
C HIS A 145 3.92 -2.09 10.54
N GLY A 146 2.68 -1.88 10.09
CA GLY A 146 1.59 -1.28 10.84
C GLY A 146 0.30 -2.07 10.75
N SER A 147 -0.71 -1.63 11.49
CA SER A 147 -2.08 -2.14 11.33
C SER A 147 -3.08 -1.03 11.63
N TRP A 148 -4.28 -1.16 11.06
CA TRP A 148 -5.42 -0.30 11.37
C TRP A 148 -6.37 -1.02 12.31
N SER A 149 -6.85 -0.31 13.32
CA SER A 149 -7.98 -0.74 14.15
C SER A 149 -9.15 0.22 13.92
N GLY A 150 -10.35 -0.33 13.69
CA GLY A 150 -11.57 0.46 13.70
C GLY A 150 -11.97 0.94 15.10
N GLU A 151 -11.31 0.44 16.15
CA GLU A 151 -11.52 0.84 17.53
C GLU A 151 -10.54 1.94 17.93
N LEU A 152 -11.05 2.93 18.69
CA LEU A 152 -10.18 3.91 19.33
C LEU A 152 -9.45 3.26 20.51
N LEU A 153 -8.15 3.02 20.35
CA LEU A 153 -7.29 2.58 21.44
C LEU A 153 -6.79 3.82 22.22
N GLY A 154 -7.45 4.12 23.33
CA GLY A 154 -7.12 5.24 24.22
C GLY A 154 -7.95 5.22 25.50
N VAL A 155 -7.49 5.93 26.53
CA VAL A 155 -8.24 6.05 27.79
C VAL A 155 -9.45 6.98 27.57
N GLY A 156 -10.63 6.40 27.43
CA GLY A 156 -11.96 7.01 27.64
C GLY A 156 -12.21 8.41 27.04
N LEU A 157 -12.76 8.47 25.82
CA LEU A 157 -13.61 9.57 25.36
C LEU A 157 -15.07 9.14 25.15
N ASN A 158 -15.51 8.11 25.87
CA ASN A 158 -16.94 7.85 26.04
C ASN A 158 -17.41 8.66 27.26
N GLN A 159 -17.95 9.85 26.99
CA GLN A 159 -19.05 10.55 27.68
C GLN A 159 -18.91 12.06 27.50
N VAL A 160 -19.39 12.57 26.37
CA VAL A 160 -20.13 13.85 26.34
C VAL A 160 -21.26 13.66 25.32
N GLU A 161 -22.33 12.98 25.75
CA GLU A 161 -23.64 13.17 25.14
C GLU A 161 -24.22 14.49 25.66
N GLY A 162 -24.74 15.31 24.75
CA GLY A 162 -25.56 16.48 25.04
C GLY A 162 -26.85 16.39 24.24
#